data_AF-A0A7S3PL28-F1
#
_entry.id   AF-A0A7S3PL28-F1
#
_cell.length_a   1.000
_cell.length_b   1.000
_cell.length_c   1.000
_cell.angle_alpha   90.00
_cell.angle_beta   90.00
_cell.angle_gamma   90.00
#
_symmetry.space_group_name_H-M   'P 1'
#
loop_
_entity.id
_entity.type
_entity.pdbx_description
1 polymer ?
#
loop_
_entity_poly.entity_id
_entity_poly.type
_entity_poly.pdbx_seq_one_letter_code
_entity_poly.pdbx_strand_id
1 'polypeptide(L)'
;EKYLEHIDSSLPQDTPFAFGLHSNAEIGFRTKESMDMFTTLQIIQRKDTTHDSEGESIQHVAEAVMQDILEAFSDVEFYGLEEVIESFVNPENKEEISPFTNVILQESQRMTTLLSEIVRSLTELELGLRGALTMSGDMEAIMNSIYLDKVPRSWVKLAYPSERPLGSWSNNLQNRILQIQDWFADPTITPHCTWLSGLFNPSAFLTAINQTTARQQQLPLENFIIATEVLKKKEEDITEPSRDGAYISGLFMEGARWDFQAAIIAESKPKEMICQMPVINCKAIIAKDADSANLFHCPVYKTQRRANTFVFSATLRSKAPPEKWILAGASLLLDAI
;
A
#
# COMPACT_ATOMS: atom_id res chain seq x y z
N GLU A 1 15.08 -45.13 15.41
CA GLU A 1 15.37 -45.24 16.86
C GLU A 1 16.24 -44.08 17.35
N LYS A 2 17.52 -43.97 17.00
CA LYS A 2 18.39 -42.86 17.46
C LYS A 2 17.88 -41.44 17.15
N TYR A 3 17.23 -41.23 16.00
CA TYR A 3 16.60 -39.94 15.68
C TYR A 3 15.38 -39.64 16.56
N LEU A 4 14.59 -40.66 16.93
CA LEU A 4 13.41 -40.50 17.78
C LEU A 4 13.85 -40.17 19.21
N GLU A 5 14.83 -40.91 19.73
CA GLU A 5 15.42 -40.66 21.06
C GLU A 5 16.01 -39.24 21.16
N HIS A 6 16.61 -38.73 20.09
CA HIS A 6 17.11 -37.34 20.05
C HIS A 6 15.97 -36.31 20.04
N ILE A 7 14.90 -36.55 19.29
CA ILE A 7 13.71 -35.67 19.28
C ILE A 7 13.08 -35.61 20.69
N ASP A 8 12.96 -36.75 21.36
CA ASP A 8 12.25 -36.85 22.64
C ASP A 8 13.05 -36.28 23.82
N SER A 9 14.39 -36.31 23.77
CA SER A 9 15.26 -35.99 24.92
C SER A 9 16.09 -34.72 24.76
N SER A 10 16.40 -34.30 23.54
CA SER A 10 17.45 -33.32 23.26
C SER A 10 16.96 -32.05 22.57
N LEU A 11 15.74 -32.05 21.99
CA LEU A 11 15.23 -30.88 21.29
C LEU A 11 14.68 -29.85 22.29
N PRO A 12 15.19 -28.61 22.30
CA PRO A 12 14.60 -27.52 23.08
C PRO A 12 13.25 -27.12 22.47
N GLN A 13 12.49 -26.30 23.19
CA GLN A 13 11.27 -25.69 22.65
C GLN A 13 11.58 -24.96 21.34
N ASP A 14 10.71 -25.17 20.34
CA ASP A 14 10.84 -24.55 19.02
C ASP A 14 10.97 -23.03 19.14
N THR A 15 11.97 -22.48 18.45
CA THR A 15 12.20 -21.04 18.36
C THR A 15 12.05 -20.58 16.91
N PRO A 16 11.67 -19.32 16.64
CA PRO A 16 11.61 -18.80 15.27
C PRO A 16 12.93 -19.01 14.50
N PHE A 17 14.07 -18.90 15.20
CA PHE A 17 15.39 -19.11 14.62
C PHE A 17 15.60 -20.53 14.07
N ALA A 18 15.01 -21.55 14.69
CA ALA A 18 15.07 -22.93 14.20
C ALA A 18 14.44 -23.10 12.80
N PHE A 19 13.51 -22.21 12.45
CA PHE A 19 12.87 -22.15 11.13
C PHE A 19 13.50 -21.10 10.20
N GLY A 20 14.62 -20.49 10.59
CA GLY A 20 15.28 -19.43 9.83
C GLY A 20 14.60 -18.06 9.94
N LEU A 21 13.64 -17.90 10.85
CA LEU A 21 12.94 -16.64 11.12
C LEU A 21 13.67 -15.82 12.18
N HIS A 22 13.50 -14.51 12.12
CA HIS A 22 13.95 -13.61 13.18
C HIS A 22 13.07 -13.76 14.43
N SER A 23 13.62 -13.54 15.63
CA SER A 23 12.88 -13.64 16.91
C SER A 23 11.67 -12.71 17.00
N ASN A 24 11.69 -11.63 16.23
CA ASN A 24 10.58 -10.70 16.05
C ASN A 24 9.29 -11.38 15.58
N ALA A 25 9.38 -12.50 14.83
CA ALA A 25 8.21 -13.22 14.34
C ALA A 25 7.26 -13.65 15.48
N GLU A 26 7.79 -14.02 16.64
CA GLU A 26 6.98 -14.39 17.80
C GLU A 26 6.21 -13.19 18.38
N ILE A 27 6.84 -12.00 18.40
CA ILE A 27 6.19 -10.77 18.84
C ILE A 27 5.02 -10.45 17.91
N GLY A 28 5.23 -10.46 16.60
CA GLY A 28 4.18 -10.20 15.61
C GLY A 28 3.01 -11.18 15.73
N PHE A 29 3.30 -12.48 15.93
CA PHE A 29 2.29 -13.49 16.14
C PHE A 29 1.43 -13.22 17.39
N ARG A 30 2.07 -12.98 18.54
CA ARG A 30 1.37 -12.72 19.82
C ARG A 30 0.55 -11.43 19.78
N THR A 31 1.06 -10.39 19.11
CA THR A 31 0.32 -9.14 18.93
C THR A 31 -0.95 -9.37 18.10
N LYS A 32 -0.85 -10.13 17.00
CA LYS A 32 -2.01 -10.46 16.16
C LYS A 32 -3.06 -11.27 16.91
N GLU A 33 -2.65 -12.31 17.63
CA GLU A 33 -3.55 -13.13 18.45
C GLU A 33 -4.29 -12.29 19.51
N SER A 34 -3.57 -11.35 20.14
CA SER A 34 -4.17 -10.42 21.11
C SER A 34 -5.19 -9.49 20.44
N MET A 35 -4.89 -8.95 19.25
CA MET A 35 -5.79 -8.09 18.48
C MET A 35 -7.07 -8.82 18.05
N ASP A 36 -6.94 -10.07 17.61
CA ASP A 36 -8.06 -10.94 17.22
C ASP A 36 -8.96 -11.23 18.43
N MET A 37 -8.37 -11.45 19.60
CA MET A 37 -9.10 -11.62 20.86
C MET A 37 -9.89 -10.34 21.22
N PHE A 38 -9.25 -9.16 21.19
CA PHE A 38 -9.93 -7.88 21.48
C PHE A 38 -11.08 -7.61 20.52
N THR A 39 -10.88 -7.86 19.23
CA THR A 39 -11.93 -7.72 18.21
C THR A 39 -13.11 -8.65 18.51
N THR A 40 -12.84 -9.89 18.91
CA THR A 40 -13.88 -10.86 19.25
C THR A 40 -14.66 -10.43 20.50
N LEU A 41 -13.98 -9.94 21.54
CA LEU A 41 -14.61 -9.44 22.76
C LEU A 41 -15.50 -8.23 22.49
N GLN A 42 -15.06 -7.29 21.66
CA GLN A 42 -15.87 -6.14 21.25
C GLN A 42 -17.14 -6.56 20.50
N ILE A 43 -17.07 -7.58 19.66
CA ILE A 43 -18.24 -8.11 18.95
C ILE A 43 -19.21 -8.80 19.92
N ILE A 44 -18.72 -9.55 20.91
CA ILE A 44 -19.54 -10.27 21.89
C ILE A 44 -20.26 -9.30 22.83
N GLN A 45 -19.54 -8.32 23.40
CA GLN A 45 -20.14 -7.33 24.32
C GLN A 45 -21.34 -6.60 23.70
N ARG A 46 -21.34 -6.40 22.38
CA ARG A 46 -22.41 -5.74 21.64
C ARG A 46 -23.68 -6.57 21.44
N LYS A 47 -23.61 -7.91 21.52
CA LYS A 47 -24.80 -8.75 21.36
C LYS A 47 -25.72 -8.70 22.59
N ASP A 48 -25.20 -8.30 23.74
CA ASP A 48 -25.94 -8.25 25.01
C ASP A 48 -26.45 -6.84 25.38
N THR A 49 -26.04 -5.78 24.67
CA THR A 49 -26.45 -4.39 24.95
C THR A 49 -27.77 -3.96 24.27
N THR A 50 -28.76 -4.84 24.18
CA THR A 50 -30.16 -4.44 23.91
C THR A 50 -30.82 -3.77 25.11
N HIS A 51 -30.08 -3.56 26.20
CA HIS A 51 -30.53 -2.85 27.40
C HIS A 51 -29.59 -1.70 27.76
N ASP A 52 -30.04 -0.48 27.51
CA ASP A 52 -29.92 0.69 28.39
C ASP A 52 -28.59 0.88 29.14
N SER A 53 -27.46 0.91 28.41
CA SER A 53 -26.17 1.29 28.99
C SER A 53 -25.82 2.73 28.63
N GLU A 54 -25.45 3.52 29.64
CA GLU A 54 -24.96 4.93 29.64
C GLU A 54 -23.66 5.16 28.82
N GLY A 55 -23.55 4.55 27.63
CA GLY A 55 -22.52 4.88 26.64
C GLY A 55 -23.12 5.75 25.53
N GLU A 56 -22.28 6.54 24.85
CA GLU A 56 -22.71 7.23 23.63
C GLU A 56 -23.31 6.21 22.65
N SER A 57 -24.49 6.54 22.12
CA SER A 57 -25.19 5.62 21.22
C SER A 57 -24.32 5.33 19.99
N ILE A 58 -24.39 4.10 19.48
CA ILE A 58 -23.69 3.67 18.25
C ILE A 58 -23.89 4.69 17.12
N GLN A 59 -25.12 5.22 17.05
CA GLN A 59 -25.51 6.23 16.10
C GLN A 59 -24.73 7.54 16.28
N HIS A 60 -24.58 8.04 17.51
CA HIS A 60 -23.89 9.31 17.78
C HIS A 60 -22.41 9.26 17.38
N VAL A 61 -21.73 8.16 17.74
CA VAL A 61 -20.31 7.96 17.38
C VAL A 61 -20.14 7.82 15.87
N ALA A 62 -21.01 7.03 15.23
CA ALA A 62 -20.97 6.84 13.77
C ALA A 62 -21.28 8.15 13.01
N GLU A 63 -22.21 8.96 13.52
CA GLU A 63 -22.57 10.26 12.93
C GLU A 63 -21.42 11.26 13.02
N ALA A 64 -20.73 11.35 14.17
CA ALA A 64 -19.55 12.21 14.32
C ALA A 64 -18.43 11.84 13.34
N VAL A 65 -18.06 10.55 13.28
CA VAL A 65 -17.00 10.09 12.36
C VAL A 65 -17.41 10.24 10.90
N MET A 66 -18.68 10.00 10.58
CA MET A 66 -19.21 10.25 9.24
C MET A 66 -19.08 11.71 8.83
N GLN A 67 -19.42 12.64 9.73
CA GLN A 67 -19.33 14.07 9.47
C GLN A 67 -17.88 14.49 9.20
N ASP A 68 -16.92 14.03 10.01
CA ASP A 68 -15.49 14.30 9.80
C ASP A 68 -15.00 13.78 8.44
N ILE A 69 -15.46 12.59 8.02
CA ILE A 69 -15.11 11.99 6.72
C ILE A 69 -15.76 12.77 5.56
N LEU A 70 -17.02 13.18 5.71
CA LEU A 70 -17.71 13.98 4.70
C LEU A 70 -17.02 15.33 4.52
N GLU A 71 -16.70 16.04 5.60
CA GLU A 71 -15.99 17.32 5.56
C GLU A 71 -14.62 17.20 4.90
N ALA A 72 -13.93 16.07 5.10
CA ALA A 72 -12.62 15.84 4.49
C ALA A 72 -12.66 15.56 2.98
N PHE A 73 -13.77 15.02 2.45
CA PHE A 73 -13.81 14.46 1.09
C PHE A 73 -14.90 15.04 0.18
N SER A 74 -15.88 15.78 0.70
CA SER A 74 -17.00 16.33 -0.09
C SER A 74 -16.54 17.32 -1.16
N ASP A 75 -15.51 18.10 -0.84
CA ASP A 75 -15.05 19.22 -1.68
C ASP A 75 -13.88 18.81 -2.61
N VAL A 76 -13.50 17.54 -2.58
CA VAL A 76 -12.41 17.01 -3.38
C VAL A 76 -12.93 16.63 -4.77
N GLU A 77 -12.64 17.48 -5.75
CA GLU A 77 -12.99 17.24 -7.14
C GLU A 77 -11.75 17.34 -8.04
N PHE A 78 -11.62 16.38 -8.96
CA PHE A 78 -10.61 16.38 -10.02
C PHE A 78 -11.21 17.03 -11.27
N TYR A 79 -11.33 18.37 -11.24
CA TYR A 79 -11.87 19.15 -12.34
C TYR A 79 -11.02 19.02 -13.61
N GLY A 80 -11.67 19.01 -14.79
CA GLY A 80 -10.97 19.04 -16.07
C GLY A 80 -10.43 17.70 -16.56
N LEU A 81 -10.79 16.56 -15.94
CA LEU A 81 -10.42 15.23 -16.46
C LEU A 81 -10.82 15.05 -17.94
N GLU A 82 -12.07 15.33 -18.27
CA GLU A 82 -12.56 15.31 -19.65
C GLU A 82 -11.81 16.28 -20.56
N GLU A 83 -11.58 17.53 -20.13
CA GLU A 83 -10.88 18.55 -20.94
C GLU A 83 -9.42 18.17 -21.20
N VAL A 84 -8.75 17.62 -20.19
CA VAL A 84 -7.37 17.12 -20.27
C VAL A 84 -7.34 15.93 -21.24
N ILE A 85 -8.24 14.96 -21.08
CA ILE A 85 -8.37 13.82 -22.01
C ILE A 85 -8.64 14.31 -23.44
N GLU A 86 -9.57 15.24 -23.64
CA GLU A 86 -9.91 15.79 -24.96
C GLU A 86 -8.74 16.56 -25.59
N SER A 87 -7.99 17.33 -24.79
CA SER A 87 -6.81 18.07 -25.25
C SER A 87 -5.70 17.12 -25.75
N PHE A 88 -5.58 15.93 -25.16
CA PHE A 88 -4.61 14.91 -25.54
C PHE A 88 -5.10 13.95 -26.65
N VAL A 89 -6.41 13.89 -26.90
CA VAL A 89 -7.05 13.07 -27.94
C VAL A 89 -7.15 13.83 -29.27
N ASN A 90 -6.93 15.14 -29.28
CA ASN A 90 -7.06 15.97 -30.48
C ASN A 90 -6.12 15.50 -31.60
N PRO A 91 -6.64 15.04 -32.76
CA PRO A 91 -5.86 14.39 -33.81
C PRO A 91 -4.87 15.32 -34.55
N GLU A 92 -4.94 16.63 -34.32
CA GLU A 92 -4.02 17.63 -34.87
C GLU A 92 -2.72 17.76 -34.06
N ASN A 93 -2.74 17.41 -32.76
CA ASN A 93 -1.58 17.38 -31.86
C ASN A 93 -1.24 15.93 -31.48
N LYS A 94 -0.80 15.12 -32.45
CA LYS A 94 -0.34 13.73 -32.27
C LYS A 94 0.98 13.62 -31.49
N GLU A 95 1.10 14.29 -30.35
CA GLU A 95 2.13 13.92 -29.38
C GLU A 95 1.62 12.68 -28.66
N GLU A 96 2.39 11.59 -28.75
CA GLU A 96 2.04 10.31 -28.14
C GLU A 96 1.94 10.49 -26.62
N ILE A 97 0.75 10.27 -26.04
CA ILE A 97 0.51 10.43 -24.60
C ILE A 97 1.61 9.70 -23.82
N SER A 98 2.27 10.44 -22.93
CA SER A 98 3.33 9.87 -22.10
C SER A 98 2.76 8.71 -21.27
N PRO A 99 3.49 7.59 -21.13
CA PRO A 99 3.05 6.47 -20.29
C PRO A 99 2.70 6.92 -18.86
N PHE A 100 3.44 7.89 -18.32
CA PHE A 100 3.20 8.47 -16.99
C PHE A 100 1.91 9.29 -16.92
N THR A 101 1.60 10.07 -17.96
CA THR A 101 0.33 10.81 -18.08
C THR A 101 -0.87 9.86 -18.08
N ASN A 102 -0.76 8.72 -18.78
CA ASN A 102 -1.81 7.69 -18.73
C ASN A 102 -2.02 7.11 -17.33
N VAL A 103 -0.94 6.94 -16.55
CA VAL A 103 -1.03 6.45 -15.17
C VAL A 103 -1.81 7.45 -14.31
N ILE A 104 -1.44 8.73 -14.29
CA ILE A 104 -2.11 9.72 -13.45
C ILE A 104 -3.59 9.90 -13.84
N LEU A 105 -3.93 9.83 -15.13
CA LEU A 105 -5.32 9.87 -15.59
C LEU A 105 -6.15 8.68 -15.08
N GLN A 106 -5.58 7.47 -15.09
CA GLN A 106 -6.28 6.30 -14.56
C GLN A 106 -6.41 6.34 -13.03
N GLU A 107 -5.39 6.86 -12.35
CA GLU A 107 -5.36 7.00 -10.89
C GLU A 107 -6.38 8.04 -10.41
N SER A 108 -6.48 9.19 -11.08
CA SER A 108 -7.49 10.21 -10.78
C SER A 108 -8.91 9.70 -11.03
N GLN A 109 -9.18 9.00 -12.14
CA GLN A 109 -10.49 8.39 -12.39
C GLN A 109 -10.91 7.40 -11.29
N ARG A 110 -9.97 6.56 -10.83
CA ARG A 110 -10.22 5.62 -9.73
C ARG A 110 -10.47 6.36 -8.42
N MET A 111 -9.70 7.40 -8.13
CA MET A 111 -9.87 8.23 -6.94
C MET A 111 -11.25 8.90 -6.95
N THR A 112 -11.65 9.53 -8.07
CA THR A 112 -12.98 10.13 -8.23
C THR A 112 -14.08 9.11 -7.95
N THR A 113 -13.99 7.91 -8.54
CA THR A 113 -14.99 6.85 -8.33
C THR A 113 -15.10 6.45 -6.86
N LEU A 114 -13.97 6.31 -6.17
CA LEU A 114 -13.95 5.99 -4.74
C LEU A 114 -14.56 7.12 -3.90
N LEU A 115 -14.16 8.37 -4.12
CA LEU A 115 -14.65 9.52 -3.38
C LEU A 115 -16.15 9.73 -3.59
N SER A 116 -16.63 9.62 -4.83
CA SER A 116 -18.06 9.70 -5.14
C SER A 116 -18.86 8.64 -4.39
N GLU A 117 -18.37 7.40 -4.29
CA GLU A 117 -19.05 6.36 -3.51
C GLU A 117 -19.03 6.64 -2.01
N ILE A 118 -17.91 7.14 -1.46
CA ILE A 118 -17.81 7.53 -0.06
C ILE A 118 -18.85 8.61 0.25
N VAL A 119 -18.81 9.73 -0.48
CA VAL A 119 -19.73 10.85 -0.27
C VAL A 119 -21.18 10.42 -0.44
N ARG A 120 -21.53 9.76 -1.56
CA ARG A 120 -22.89 9.27 -1.83
C ARG A 120 -23.41 8.39 -0.70
N SER A 121 -22.63 7.38 -0.30
CA SER A 121 -23.05 6.40 0.70
C SER A 121 -23.18 6.99 2.11
N LEU A 122 -22.36 7.98 2.46
CA LEU A 122 -22.46 8.71 3.73
C LEU A 122 -23.61 9.72 3.75
N THR A 123 -23.86 10.44 2.65
CA THR A 123 -25.03 11.33 2.54
C THR A 123 -26.34 10.54 2.62
N GLU A 124 -26.40 9.36 1.99
CA GLU A 124 -27.55 8.46 2.13
C GLU A 124 -27.75 8.00 3.57
N LEU A 125 -26.66 7.62 4.26
CA LEU A 125 -26.69 7.26 5.67
C LEU A 125 -27.18 8.43 6.54
N GLU A 126 -26.66 9.64 6.34
CA GLU A 126 -27.07 10.86 7.04
C GLU A 126 -28.58 11.12 6.90
N LEU A 127 -29.11 11.01 5.68
CA LEU A 127 -30.55 11.15 5.41
C LEU A 127 -31.37 10.03 6.07
N GLY A 128 -30.84 8.82 6.14
CA GLY A 128 -31.43 7.69 6.87
C GLY A 128 -31.50 7.96 8.38
N LEU A 129 -30.43 8.47 8.99
CA LEU A 129 -30.36 8.81 10.41
C LEU A 129 -31.29 9.96 10.79
N ARG A 130 -31.49 10.93 9.89
CA ARG A 130 -32.47 12.03 10.06
C ARG A 130 -33.92 11.62 9.80
N GLY A 131 -34.17 10.38 9.37
CA GLY A 131 -35.51 9.87 9.05
C GLY A 131 -36.10 10.37 7.73
N ALA A 132 -35.29 11.02 6.88
CA ALA A 132 -35.69 11.45 5.54
C ALA A 132 -35.68 10.30 4.54
N LEU A 133 -34.83 9.29 4.75
CA LEU A 133 -34.83 8.02 4.03
C LEU A 133 -35.12 6.86 4.99
N THR A 134 -35.68 5.77 4.45
CA THR A 134 -35.82 4.52 5.21
C THR A 134 -34.46 3.84 5.30
N MET A 135 -34.04 3.48 6.51
CA MET A 135 -32.76 2.81 6.75
C MET A 135 -32.70 1.48 5.98
N SER A 136 -31.65 1.32 5.16
CA SER A 136 -31.40 0.10 4.40
C SER A 136 -30.36 -0.78 5.11
N GLY A 137 -30.31 -2.08 4.77
CA GLY A 137 -29.29 -2.98 5.30
C GLY A 137 -27.86 -2.57 4.93
N ASP A 138 -27.68 -1.90 3.78
CA ASP A 138 -26.37 -1.37 3.38
C ASP A 138 -25.97 -0.16 4.24
N MET A 139 -26.90 0.74 4.55
CA MET A 139 -26.66 1.85 5.48
C MET A 139 -26.29 1.33 6.87
N GLU A 140 -26.99 0.31 7.37
CA GLU A 140 -26.67 -0.32 8.67
C GLU A 140 -25.28 -0.97 8.65
N ALA A 141 -24.91 -1.61 7.54
CA ALA A 141 -23.58 -2.21 7.40
C ALA A 141 -22.46 -1.16 7.39
N ILE A 142 -22.69 0.00 6.76
CA ILE A 142 -21.76 1.13 6.77
C ILE A 142 -21.64 1.70 8.18
N MET A 143 -22.76 2.02 8.83
CA MET A 143 -22.79 2.54 10.19
C MET A 143 -22.04 1.62 11.17
N ASN A 144 -22.31 0.31 11.09
CA ASN A 144 -21.61 -0.68 11.91
C ASN A 144 -20.10 -0.76 11.61
N SER A 145 -19.70 -0.60 10.35
CA SER A 145 -18.28 -0.61 9.96
C SER A 145 -17.55 0.62 10.52
N ILE A 146 -18.15 1.81 10.39
CA ILE A 146 -17.62 3.07 10.92
C ILE A 146 -17.45 2.99 12.44
N TYR A 147 -18.49 2.52 13.14
CA TYR A 147 -18.43 2.34 14.59
C TYR A 147 -17.47 1.23 15.06
N LEU A 148 -17.06 0.32 14.17
CA LEU A 148 -16.02 -0.69 14.42
C LEU A 148 -14.62 -0.23 14.01
N ASP A 149 -14.45 1.03 13.58
CA ASP A 149 -13.19 1.54 13.02
C ASP A 149 -12.70 0.69 11.83
N LYS A 150 -13.65 0.23 11.00
CA LYS A 150 -13.40 -0.57 9.80
C LYS A 150 -13.87 0.15 8.56
N VAL A 151 -13.09 0.03 7.49
CA VAL A 151 -13.47 0.54 6.17
C VAL A 151 -14.68 -0.25 5.64
N PRO A 152 -15.80 0.41 5.29
CA PRO A 152 -16.97 -0.22 4.69
C PRO A 152 -16.65 -1.05 3.44
N ARG A 153 -17.38 -2.17 3.26
CA ARG A 153 -17.15 -3.11 2.17
C ARG A 153 -17.37 -2.51 0.78
N SER A 154 -18.30 -1.56 0.63
CA SER A 154 -18.53 -0.84 -0.63
C SER A 154 -17.27 -0.07 -1.05
N TRP A 155 -16.64 0.62 -0.10
CA TRP A 155 -15.42 1.40 -0.34
C TRP A 155 -14.23 0.49 -0.64
N VAL A 156 -14.05 -0.61 0.12
CA VAL A 156 -12.95 -1.58 -0.11
C VAL A 156 -12.96 -2.17 -1.52
N LYS A 157 -14.13 -2.33 -2.15
CA LYS A 157 -14.23 -2.84 -3.54
C LYS A 157 -13.64 -1.88 -4.58
N LEU A 158 -13.71 -0.57 -4.30
CA LEU A 158 -13.23 0.49 -5.18
C LEU A 158 -11.82 0.96 -4.80
N ALA A 159 -11.47 0.79 -3.52
CA ALA A 159 -10.20 1.19 -2.94
C ALA A 159 -9.03 0.27 -3.32
N TYR A 160 -7.83 0.74 -2.98
CA TYR A 160 -6.63 -0.08 -2.94
C TYR A 160 -6.69 -1.08 -1.77
N PRO A 161 -6.04 -2.26 -1.88
CA PRO A 161 -5.93 -3.19 -0.77
C PRO A 161 -5.20 -2.56 0.42
N SER A 162 -5.83 -2.58 1.59
CA SER A 162 -5.27 -2.08 2.85
C SER A 162 -5.81 -2.91 4.02
N GLU A 163 -5.05 -2.97 5.11
CA GLU A 163 -5.48 -3.60 6.37
C GLU A 163 -5.69 -2.54 7.48
N ARG A 164 -5.59 -1.24 7.14
CA ARG A 164 -5.67 -0.14 8.10
C ARG A 164 -7.06 -0.04 8.75
N PRO A 165 -7.12 0.37 10.03
CA PRO A 165 -8.37 0.84 10.62
C PRO A 165 -8.86 2.10 9.92
N LEU A 166 -10.16 2.40 10.00
CA LEU A 166 -10.81 3.50 9.28
C LEU A 166 -10.12 4.84 9.53
N GLY A 167 -9.79 5.17 10.79
CA GLY A 167 -9.10 6.44 11.10
C GLY A 167 -7.74 6.57 10.40
N SER A 168 -6.89 5.54 10.48
CA SER A 168 -5.59 5.54 9.80
C SER A 168 -5.72 5.46 8.28
N TRP A 169 -6.73 4.75 7.79
CA TRP A 169 -7.04 4.63 6.36
C TRP A 169 -7.50 5.97 5.77
N SER A 170 -8.33 6.73 6.48
CA SER A 170 -8.77 8.07 6.05
C SER A 170 -7.59 9.03 5.90
N ASN A 171 -6.70 9.09 6.89
CA ASN A 171 -5.47 9.88 6.80
C ASN A 171 -4.56 9.42 5.64
N ASN A 172 -4.48 8.10 5.40
CA ASN A 172 -3.73 7.58 4.25
C ASN A 172 -4.37 8.01 2.92
N LEU A 173 -5.71 7.96 2.83
CA LEU A 173 -6.46 8.39 1.66
C LEU A 173 -6.25 9.89 1.38
N GLN A 174 -6.28 10.75 2.40
CA GLN A 174 -5.98 12.18 2.26
C GLN A 174 -4.60 12.42 1.64
N ASN A 175 -3.56 11.74 2.11
CA ASN A 175 -2.21 11.86 1.53
C ASN A 175 -2.17 11.39 0.06
N ARG A 176 -2.97 10.38 -0.30
CA ARG A 176 -3.07 9.92 -1.70
C ARG A 176 -3.77 10.94 -2.58
N ILE A 177 -4.83 11.56 -2.08
CA ILE A 177 -5.53 12.65 -2.77
C ILE A 177 -4.55 13.78 -3.06
N LEU A 178 -3.78 14.21 -2.06
CA LEU A 178 -2.77 15.27 -2.23
C LEU A 178 -1.76 14.91 -3.32
N GLN A 179 -1.17 13.71 -3.29
CA GLN A 179 -0.25 13.29 -4.36
C GLN A 179 -0.90 13.35 -5.74
N ILE A 180 -2.13 12.84 -5.90
CA ILE A 180 -2.79 12.82 -7.20
C ILE A 180 -3.15 14.23 -7.63
N GLN A 181 -3.61 15.11 -6.73
CA GLN A 181 -3.91 16.51 -7.03
C GLN A 181 -2.65 17.26 -7.48
N ASP A 182 -1.55 17.12 -6.74
CA ASP A 182 -0.28 17.77 -7.07
C ASP A 182 0.25 17.34 -8.44
N TRP A 183 0.18 16.05 -8.75
CA TRP A 183 0.58 15.53 -10.06
C TRP A 183 -0.42 15.89 -11.17
N PHE A 184 -1.71 15.92 -10.86
CA PHE A 184 -2.76 16.23 -11.83
C PHE A 184 -2.80 17.73 -12.20
N ALA A 185 -2.28 18.61 -11.35
CA ALA A 185 -2.17 20.05 -11.64
C ALA A 185 -1.32 20.34 -12.90
N ASP A 186 -0.28 19.55 -13.14
CA ASP A 186 0.45 19.51 -14.42
C ASP A 186 0.78 18.06 -14.80
N PRO A 187 -0.10 17.38 -15.55
CA PRO A 187 0.03 15.96 -15.85
C PRO A 187 1.17 15.66 -16.84
N THR A 188 1.81 16.70 -17.41
CA THR A 188 2.97 16.54 -18.29
C THR A 188 4.28 16.42 -17.51
N ILE A 189 4.31 16.97 -16.28
CA ILE A 189 5.48 16.92 -15.41
C ILE A 189 5.33 15.76 -14.44
N THR A 190 6.19 14.75 -14.59
CA THR A 190 6.23 13.64 -13.62
C THR A 190 6.97 14.10 -12.35
N PRO A 191 6.42 13.87 -11.14
CA PRO A 191 7.08 14.18 -9.89
C PRO A 191 8.48 13.56 -9.82
N HIS A 192 9.46 14.30 -9.28
CA HIS A 192 10.84 13.81 -9.19
C HIS A 192 10.94 12.52 -8.37
N CYS A 193 10.14 12.41 -7.30
CA CYS A 193 9.96 11.21 -6.51
C CYS A 193 8.46 10.93 -6.37
N THR A 194 8.03 9.72 -6.70
CA THR A 194 6.62 9.32 -6.59
C THR A 194 6.44 8.41 -5.38
N TRP A 195 5.48 8.69 -4.50
CA TRP A 195 5.07 7.78 -3.44
C TRP A 195 4.29 6.61 -4.06
N LEU A 196 5.03 5.55 -4.43
CA LEU A 196 4.51 4.40 -5.16
C LEU A 196 3.38 3.72 -4.40
N SER A 197 3.49 3.69 -3.07
CA SER A 197 2.45 3.15 -2.19
C SER A 197 1.17 3.93 -2.24
N GLY A 198 1.22 5.21 -2.62
CA GLY A 198 0.07 6.10 -2.75
C GLY A 198 -0.80 5.83 -3.99
N LEU A 199 -0.28 5.07 -4.97
CA LEU A 199 -1.02 4.70 -6.18
C LEU A 199 -1.95 3.50 -5.94
N PHE A 200 -3.08 3.46 -6.62
CA PHE A 200 -3.98 2.30 -6.67
C PHE A 200 -3.34 1.15 -7.47
N ASN A 201 -2.68 1.49 -8.59
CA ASN A 201 -2.03 0.56 -9.50
C ASN A 201 -0.52 0.86 -9.69
N PRO A 202 0.31 0.52 -8.68
CA PRO A 202 1.76 0.68 -8.77
C PRO A 202 2.39 -0.09 -9.96
N SER A 203 1.78 -1.20 -10.39
CA SER A 203 2.26 -1.96 -11.55
C SER A 203 2.13 -1.17 -12.86
N ALA A 204 1.12 -0.32 -13.01
CA ALA A 204 0.99 0.56 -14.18
C ALA A 204 2.11 1.60 -14.22
N PHE A 205 2.47 2.18 -13.07
CA PHE A 205 3.61 3.09 -12.95
C PHE A 205 4.93 2.41 -13.34
N LEU A 206 5.19 1.21 -12.82
CA LEU A 206 6.38 0.44 -13.19
C LEU A 206 6.39 0.08 -14.69
N THR A 207 5.23 -0.24 -15.25
CA THR A 207 5.11 -0.49 -16.70
C THR A 207 5.38 0.78 -17.50
N ALA A 208 4.97 1.95 -17.03
CA ALA A 208 5.26 3.23 -17.66
C ALA A 208 6.77 3.52 -17.72
N ILE A 209 7.55 3.15 -16.69
CA ILE A 209 9.02 3.19 -16.72
C ILE A 209 9.54 2.33 -17.87
N ASN A 210 9.12 1.05 -17.92
CA ASN A 210 9.55 0.14 -18.98
C ASN A 210 9.16 0.63 -20.39
N GLN A 211 7.95 1.16 -20.57
CA GLN A 211 7.48 1.71 -21.85
C GLN A 211 8.32 2.92 -22.27
N THR A 212 8.62 3.82 -21.34
CA THR A 212 9.42 5.01 -21.62
C THR A 212 10.83 4.63 -22.06
N THR A 213 11.50 3.72 -21.34
CA THR A 213 12.83 3.24 -21.71
C THR A 213 12.82 2.42 -23.00
N ALA A 214 11.82 1.57 -23.23
CA ALA A 214 11.67 0.79 -24.45
C ALA A 214 11.53 1.68 -25.69
N ARG A 215 10.74 2.77 -25.60
CA ARG A 215 10.62 3.78 -26.66
C ARG A 215 11.95 4.49 -26.92
N GLN A 216 12.67 4.90 -25.88
CA GLN A 216 13.97 5.56 -26.00
C GLN A 216 15.04 4.66 -26.64
N GLN A 217 15.04 3.36 -26.32
CA GLN A 217 16.00 2.39 -26.85
C GLN A 217 15.54 1.70 -28.14
N GLN A 218 14.31 1.93 -28.59
CA GLN A 218 13.69 1.28 -29.75
C GLN A 218 13.72 -0.26 -29.68
N LEU A 219 13.49 -0.80 -28.48
CA LEU A 219 13.47 -2.25 -28.22
C LEU A 219 12.07 -2.71 -27.77
N PRO A 220 11.70 -3.98 -28.00
CA PRO A 220 10.43 -4.53 -27.51
C PRO A 220 10.28 -4.45 -25.99
N LEU A 221 9.09 -4.06 -25.51
CA LEU A 221 8.77 -3.93 -24.08
C LEU A 221 9.04 -5.22 -23.28
N GLU A 222 8.80 -6.38 -23.88
CA GLU A 222 8.95 -7.70 -23.25
C GLU A 222 10.38 -8.02 -22.82
N ASN A 223 11.37 -7.32 -23.38
CA ASN A 223 12.77 -7.53 -23.00
C ASN A 223 13.13 -6.84 -21.68
N PHE A 224 12.30 -5.93 -21.18
CA PHE A 224 12.62 -5.09 -20.02
C PHE A 224 12.01 -5.63 -18.73
N ILE A 225 12.83 -5.60 -17.68
CA ILE A 225 12.41 -5.83 -16.30
C ILE A 225 12.80 -4.63 -15.45
N ILE A 226 12.11 -4.46 -14.32
CA ILE A 226 12.47 -3.43 -13.34
C ILE A 226 13.63 -3.94 -12.48
N ALA A 227 14.72 -3.17 -12.48
CA ALA A 227 15.76 -3.25 -11.48
C ALA A 227 15.65 -2.06 -10.52
N THR A 228 15.98 -2.31 -9.26
CA THR A 228 15.92 -1.30 -8.20
C THR A 228 17.31 -0.98 -7.67
N GLU A 229 17.55 0.29 -7.44
CA GLU A 229 18.74 0.80 -6.79
C GLU A 229 18.35 1.69 -5.61
N VAL A 230 18.59 1.19 -4.40
CA VAL A 230 18.28 1.94 -3.18
C VAL A 230 19.32 3.04 -2.96
N LEU A 231 18.84 4.27 -2.82
CA LEU A 231 19.67 5.46 -2.63
C LEU A 231 19.94 5.70 -1.13
N LYS A 232 21.01 6.45 -0.85
CA LYS A 232 21.27 7.01 0.48
C LYS A 232 20.69 8.41 0.60
N LYS A 233 19.44 8.57 0.21
CA LYS A 233 18.71 9.84 0.20
C LYS A 233 17.31 9.63 0.76
N LYS A 234 16.81 10.65 1.45
CA LYS A 234 15.38 10.76 1.76
C LYS A 234 14.66 11.46 0.61
N GLU A 235 13.34 11.44 0.67
CA GLU A 235 12.48 12.05 -0.35
C GLU A 235 12.72 13.56 -0.48
N GLU A 236 12.91 14.25 0.64
CA GLU A 236 13.26 15.68 0.73
C GLU A 236 14.59 16.05 0.04
N ASP A 237 15.50 15.08 -0.13
CA ASP A 237 16.80 15.30 -0.76
C ASP A 237 16.78 15.12 -2.30
N ILE A 238 15.61 14.83 -2.88
CA ILE A 238 15.44 14.60 -4.31
C ILE A 238 15.05 15.91 -5.01
N THR A 239 16.04 16.58 -5.58
CA THR A 239 15.85 17.85 -6.29
C THR A 239 15.77 17.72 -7.81
N GLU A 240 16.22 16.58 -8.35
CA GLU A 240 16.35 16.33 -9.79
C GLU A 240 15.62 15.05 -10.16
N PRO A 241 15.11 14.93 -11.40
CA PRO A 241 14.54 13.69 -11.89
C PRO A 241 15.61 12.58 -12.02
N SER A 242 15.17 11.33 -12.03
CA SER A 242 16.06 10.20 -12.31
C SER A 242 16.54 10.24 -13.76
N ARG A 243 17.80 9.85 -13.98
CA ARG A 243 18.42 9.88 -15.31
C ARG A 243 18.07 8.67 -16.16
N ASP A 244 17.81 7.53 -15.53
CA ASP A 244 17.68 6.21 -16.15
C ASP A 244 16.41 5.46 -15.70
N GLY A 245 15.48 6.16 -15.02
CA GLY A 245 14.31 5.54 -14.42
C GLY A 245 13.38 6.54 -13.74
N ALA A 246 12.81 6.14 -12.61
CA ALA A 246 12.00 7.00 -11.75
C ALA A 246 12.32 6.73 -10.27
N TYR A 247 12.38 7.79 -9.47
CA TYR A 247 12.53 7.63 -8.02
C TYR A 247 11.17 7.34 -7.38
N ILE A 248 11.17 6.39 -6.46
CA ILE A 248 9.99 6.01 -5.69
C ILE A 248 10.26 6.03 -4.18
N SER A 249 9.22 6.31 -3.41
CA SER A 249 9.20 6.22 -1.95
C SER A 249 8.00 5.38 -1.46
N GLY A 250 7.91 5.19 -0.14
CA GLY A 250 6.77 4.55 0.52
C GLY A 250 6.87 3.05 0.77
N LEU A 251 8.00 2.43 0.45
CA LEU A 251 8.20 1.01 0.68
C LEU A 251 8.68 0.72 2.11
N PHE A 252 8.22 -0.39 2.66
CA PHE A 252 8.60 -0.88 3.98
C PHE A 252 9.16 -2.29 3.86
N MET A 253 10.25 -2.59 4.54
CA MET A 253 10.84 -3.92 4.61
C MET A 253 10.35 -4.66 5.84
N GLU A 254 9.90 -5.89 5.65
CA GLU A 254 9.49 -6.82 6.71
C GLU A 254 10.34 -8.10 6.62
N GLY A 255 10.65 -8.72 7.75
CA GLY A 255 11.52 -9.92 7.82
C GLY A 255 13.01 -9.64 7.69
N ALA A 256 13.39 -8.40 7.36
CA ALA A 256 14.74 -7.88 7.36
C ALA A 256 14.72 -6.36 7.61
N ARG A 257 15.89 -5.72 7.59
CA ARG A 257 16.01 -4.26 7.55
C ARG A 257 16.94 -3.83 6.43
N TRP A 258 16.77 -2.60 5.97
CA TRP A 258 17.77 -1.96 5.14
C TRP A 258 18.80 -1.23 6.00
N ASP A 259 20.08 -1.49 5.77
CA ASP A 259 21.16 -0.73 6.39
C ASP A 259 21.49 0.50 5.55
N PHE A 260 21.08 1.69 6.00
CA PHE A 260 21.30 2.93 5.26
C PHE A 260 22.79 3.23 5.02
N GLN A 261 23.66 2.96 6.00
CA GLN A 261 25.08 3.28 5.90
C GLN A 261 25.80 2.29 4.98
N ALA A 262 25.50 1.00 5.12
CA ALA A 262 26.12 -0.04 4.31
C ALA A 262 25.44 -0.25 2.94
N ALA A 263 24.23 0.29 2.74
CA ALA A 263 23.40 0.15 1.54
C ALA A 263 23.20 -1.31 1.09
N ILE A 264 22.88 -2.16 2.08
CA ILE A 264 22.63 -3.59 1.94
C ILE A 264 21.50 -4.02 2.88
N ILE A 265 20.92 -5.20 2.62
CA ILE A 265 20.02 -5.87 3.56
C ILE A 265 20.80 -6.35 4.78
N ALA A 266 20.19 -6.18 5.96
CA ALA A 266 20.69 -6.67 7.23
C ALA A 266 19.54 -7.31 8.04
N GLU A 267 19.90 -8.02 9.11
CA GLU A 267 18.90 -8.55 10.04
C GLU A 267 18.17 -7.42 10.76
N SER A 268 16.87 -7.61 10.97
CA SER A 268 16.02 -6.70 11.74
C SER A 268 16.58 -6.48 13.15
N LYS A 269 16.36 -5.30 13.72
CA LYS A 269 16.71 -5.07 15.13
C LYS A 269 15.64 -5.69 16.03
N PRO A 270 15.97 -6.06 17.27
CA PRO A 270 14.97 -6.50 18.24
C PRO A 270 13.84 -5.47 18.36
N LYS A 271 12.58 -5.95 18.29
CA LYS A 271 11.35 -5.13 18.36
C LYS A 271 11.09 -4.21 17.16
N GLU A 272 11.93 -4.24 16.12
CA GLU A 272 11.70 -3.55 14.85
C GLU A 272 11.16 -4.56 13.83
N MET A 273 9.83 -4.67 13.74
CA MET A 273 9.16 -5.61 12.83
C MET A 273 9.29 -5.18 11.36
N ILE A 274 9.22 -3.87 11.15
CA ILE A 274 9.13 -3.22 9.86
C ILE A 274 10.12 -2.06 9.83
N CYS A 275 10.83 -1.90 8.71
CA CYS A 275 11.81 -0.84 8.50
C CYS A 275 11.43 -0.03 7.25
N GLN A 276 11.33 1.30 7.36
CA GLN A 276 11.06 2.14 6.20
C GLN A 276 12.25 2.13 5.24
N MET A 277 11.98 1.92 3.95
CA MET A 277 12.99 1.97 2.90
C MET A 277 13.31 3.43 2.54
N PRO A 278 14.59 3.74 2.24
CA PRO A 278 14.96 4.99 1.59
C PRO A 278 14.37 5.10 0.18
N VAL A 279 14.61 6.24 -0.48
CA VAL A 279 14.24 6.40 -1.88
C VAL A 279 14.91 5.33 -2.74
N ILE A 280 14.12 4.72 -3.62
CA ILE A 280 14.59 3.68 -4.55
C ILE A 280 14.47 4.22 -5.97
N ASN A 281 15.55 4.13 -6.75
CA ASN A 281 15.49 4.35 -8.19
C ASN A 281 15.02 3.06 -8.87
N CYS A 282 13.88 3.10 -9.55
CA CYS A 282 13.40 2.01 -10.40
C CYS A 282 13.79 2.31 -11.84
N LYS A 283 14.59 1.42 -12.43
CA LYS A 283 15.06 1.54 -13.82
C LYS A 283 14.73 0.30 -14.62
N ALA A 284 14.45 0.50 -15.90
CA ALA A 284 14.22 -0.59 -16.83
C ALA A 284 15.56 -1.11 -17.36
N ILE A 285 15.82 -2.40 -17.19
CA ILE A 285 17.00 -3.07 -17.74
C ILE A 285 16.59 -4.23 -18.63
N ILE A 286 17.44 -4.61 -19.57
CA ILE A 286 17.23 -5.79 -20.40
C ILE A 286 17.39 -7.03 -19.52
N ALA A 287 16.41 -7.93 -19.52
CA ALA A 287 16.36 -9.11 -18.66
C ALA A 287 17.62 -10.00 -18.78
N LYS A 288 18.25 -10.03 -19.96
CA LYS A 288 19.47 -10.79 -20.24
C LYS A 288 20.71 -10.21 -19.54
N ASP A 289 20.71 -8.91 -19.28
CA ASP A 289 21.84 -8.18 -18.69
C ASP A 289 21.71 -8.08 -17.15
N ALA A 290 20.66 -8.69 -16.59
CA ALA A 290 20.44 -8.71 -15.16
C ALA A 290 21.45 -9.63 -14.47
N ASP A 291 22.55 -9.05 -13.97
CA ASP A 291 23.45 -9.74 -13.07
C ASP A 291 22.71 -10.08 -11.77
N SER A 292 22.93 -11.28 -11.25
CA SER A 292 22.31 -11.78 -10.02
C SER A 292 23.32 -11.93 -8.88
N ALA A 293 24.61 -11.67 -9.13
CA ALA A 293 25.65 -11.81 -8.11
C ALA A 293 25.43 -10.83 -6.95
N ASN A 294 25.34 -11.36 -5.72
CA ASN A 294 25.15 -10.60 -4.48
C ASN A 294 23.84 -9.77 -4.42
N LEU A 295 22.84 -10.15 -5.22
CA LEU A 295 21.52 -9.54 -5.21
C LEU A 295 20.48 -10.51 -4.66
N PHE A 296 19.57 -9.97 -3.86
CA PHE A 296 18.36 -10.64 -3.41
C PHE A 296 17.17 -10.08 -4.17
N HIS A 297 16.42 -10.96 -4.82
CA HIS A 297 15.15 -10.65 -5.47
C HIS A 297 14.05 -10.63 -4.41
N CYS A 298 13.80 -9.45 -3.86
CA CYS A 298 12.85 -9.22 -2.79
C CYS A 298 11.45 -9.00 -3.37
N PRO A 299 10.46 -9.84 -3.04
CA PRO A 299 9.10 -9.64 -3.52
C PRO A 299 8.46 -8.40 -2.87
N VAL A 300 7.73 -7.62 -3.67
CA VAL A 300 7.01 -6.43 -3.23
C VAL A 300 5.50 -6.70 -3.25
N TYR A 301 4.83 -6.48 -2.13
CA TYR A 301 3.39 -6.69 -1.96
C TYR A 301 2.66 -5.40 -1.58
N LYS A 302 1.35 -5.33 -1.90
CA LYS A 302 0.53 -4.21 -1.44
C LYS A 302 0.29 -4.21 0.07
N THR A 303 0.16 -5.39 0.69
CA THR A 303 -0.22 -5.55 2.10
C THR A 303 0.59 -6.64 2.81
N GLN A 304 0.64 -6.59 4.15
CA GLN A 304 1.33 -7.56 5.02
C GLN A 304 0.80 -8.99 4.91
N ARG A 305 -0.46 -9.17 4.50
CA ARG A 305 -1.01 -10.51 4.24
C ARG A 305 -0.33 -11.25 3.07
N ARG A 306 0.33 -10.53 2.16
CA ARG A 306 1.10 -11.07 1.02
C ARG A 306 0.34 -12.10 0.16
N ALA A 307 -0.98 -11.97 0.08
CA ALA A 307 -1.85 -12.86 -0.70
C ALA A 307 -1.79 -12.51 -2.20
N ASN A 308 -2.94 -12.31 -2.85
CA ASN A 308 -3.01 -11.89 -4.26
C ASN A 308 -2.67 -10.39 -4.45
N THR A 309 -1.62 -9.92 -3.77
CA THR A 309 -1.19 -8.52 -3.72
C THR A 309 0.24 -8.31 -4.19
N PHE A 310 0.85 -9.30 -4.85
CA PHE A 310 2.17 -9.17 -5.47
C PHE A 310 2.18 -8.08 -6.53
N VAL A 311 3.24 -7.26 -6.56
CA VAL A 311 3.42 -6.14 -7.49
C VAL A 311 4.59 -6.39 -8.43
N PHE A 312 5.79 -6.59 -7.88
CA PHE A 312 7.01 -6.86 -8.63
C PHE A 312 8.10 -7.43 -7.72
N SER A 313 9.26 -7.76 -8.28
CA SER A 313 10.45 -8.17 -7.53
C SER A 313 11.51 -7.07 -7.55
N ALA A 314 11.84 -6.50 -6.40
CA ALA A 314 12.92 -5.52 -6.24
C ALA A 314 14.27 -6.23 -6.09
N THR A 315 15.31 -5.71 -6.77
CA THR A 315 16.69 -6.16 -6.62
C THR A 315 17.39 -5.41 -5.49
N LEU A 316 17.79 -6.12 -4.44
CA LEU A 316 18.41 -5.54 -3.25
C LEU A 316 19.80 -6.12 -3.03
N ARG A 317 20.78 -5.27 -2.69
CA ARG A 317 22.15 -5.73 -2.40
C ARG A 317 22.19 -6.50 -1.08
N SER A 318 22.91 -7.63 -1.08
CA SER A 318 23.14 -8.41 0.13
C SER A 318 24.55 -8.98 0.22
N LYS A 319 25.04 -9.10 1.45
CA LYS A 319 26.29 -9.84 1.77
C LYS A 319 26.01 -11.32 2.07
N ALA A 320 24.80 -11.64 2.50
CA ALA A 320 24.39 -13.00 2.82
C ALA A 320 23.73 -13.64 1.60
N PRO A 321 23.78 -14.97 1.47
CA PRO A 321 23.20 -15.66 0.34
C PRO A 321 21.66 -15.52 0.35
N PRO A 322 20.99 -15.49 -0.82
CA PRO A 322 19.55 -15.23 -0.94
C PRO A 322 18.66 -16.13 -0.06
N GLU A 323 19.06 -17.39 0.14
CA GLU A 323 18.32 -18.40 0.90
C GLU A 323 18.05 -17.96 2.34
N LYS A 324 18.98 -17.20 2.94
CA LYS A 324 18.79 -16.63 4.27
C LYS A 324 17.55 -15.72 4.32
N TRP A 325 17.41 -14.85 3.32
CA TRP A 325 16.32 -13.86 3.28
C TRP A 325 14.99 -14.49 2.86
N ILE A 326 15.06 -15.54 2.02
CA ILE A 326 13.90 -16.36 1.69
C ILE A 326 13.35 -17.03 2.95
N LEU A 327 14.21 -17.68 3.75
CA LEU A 327 13.81 -18.30 5.02
C LEU A 327 13.31 -17.29 6.06
N ALA A 328 13.94 -16.12 6.13
CA ALA A 328 13.49 -15.04 7.01
C ALA A 328 12.15 -14.42 6.58
N GLY A 329 11.61 -14.80 5.42
CA GLY A 329 10.41 -14.21 4.86
C GLY A 329 10.58 -12.72 4.54
N ALA A 330 11.77 -12.31 4.07
CA ALA A 330 12.03 -10.92 3.75
C ALA A 330 11.20 -10.46 2.54
N SER A 331 10.48 -9.35 2.69
CA SER A 331 9.70 -8.74 1.60
C SER A 331 9.65 -7.21 1.73
N LEU A 332 9.27 -6.56 0.65
CA LEU A 332 8.85 -5.15 0.68
C LEU A 332 7.32 -5.05 0.65
N LEU A 333 6.80 -4.03 1.31
CA LEU A 333 5.38 -3.75 1.48
C LEU A 333 5.10 -2.31 1.08
N LEU A 334 4.01 -2.08 0.35
CA LEU A 334 3.54 -0.73 0.05
C LEU A 334 2.72 -0.15 1.21
N ASP A 335 1.96 -1.00 1.91
CA ASP A 335 1.19 -0.63 3.10
C ASP A 335 1.61 -1.47 4.30
N ALA A 336 1.96 -0.78 5.39
CA ALA A 336 2.37 -1.34 6.66
C ALA A 336 1.72 -0.56 7.81
N ILE A 337 1.26 -1.28 8.84
CA ILE A 337 0.52 -0.74 9.99
C ILE A 337 1.40 -0.74 11.23
#